data_AF-A0A6A5HLP0-F1
#
_entry.id   AF-A0A6A5HLP0-F1
#
_cell.length_a   1.000
_cell.length_b   1.000
_cell.length_c   1.000
_cell.angle_alpha   90.00
_cell.angle_beta   90.00
_cell.angle_gamma   90.00
#
_symmetry.space_group_name_H-M   'P 1'
#
loop_
_entity.id
_entity.type
_entity.pdbx_description
1 polymer ?
#
loop_
_entity_poly.entity_id
_entity_poly.type
_entity_poly.pdbx_seq_one_letter_code
_entity_poly.pdbx_strand_id
1 'polypeptide(L)'
;MSRPLSYVSLKCVILFLEPHSRFKVIASMSSLKFADLAIPFHIHNLDLEQSKFKINQAEFKFDMVKIFNKDKTRYNEYFRLTINDITHEYLNAQESIEKAMWYLAKKLFRDNMIVTNLSLRSEGEVRLTWLPLDLKLKAHQLFVGQGASLNQAKQLTRDCDPTIQRV
;
A
#
# COMPACT_ATOMS: atom_id res chain seq x y z
N MET A 1 28.84 1.13 -23.18
CA MET A 1 27.93 -0.04 -23.07
C MET A 1 27.52 -0.19 -21.62
N SER A 2 26.22 -0.25 -21.31
CA SER A 2 25.75 -0.61 -19.97
C SER A 2 25.93 -2.11 -19.75
N ARG A 3 26.48 -2.50 -18.60
CA ARG A 3 26.55 -3.91 -18.19
C ARG A 3 25.31 -4.22 -17.33
N PRO A 4 24.52 -5.26 -17.64
CA PRO A 4 23.40 -5.63 -16.80
C PRO A 4 23.89 -6.06 -15.41
N LEU A 5 23.12 -5.74 -14.37
CA LEU A 5 23.43 -6.19 -13.02
C LEU A 5 23.40 -7.72 -12.97
N SER A 6 24.37 -8.30 -12.25
CA SER A 6 24.29 -9.73 -11.90
C SER A 6 23.07 -9.99 -11.03
N TYR A 7 22.56 -11.22 -11.01
CA TYR A 7 21.38 -11.57 -10.20
C TYR A 7 21.58 -11.28 -8.70
N VAL A 8 22.78 -11.54 -8.17
CA VAL A 8 23.11 -11.25 -6.77
C VAL A 8 23.12 -9.74 -6.52
N SER A 9 23.77 -8.97 -7.40
CA SER A 9 23.80 -7.50 -7.30
C SER A 9 22.39 -6.90 -7.40
N LEU A 10 21.56 -7.42 -8.32
CA LEU A 10 20.18 -7.00 -8.49
C LEU A 10 19.36 -7.27 -7.22
N LYS A 11 19.54 -8.43 -6.58
CA LYS A 11 18.89 -8.74 -5.31
C LYS A 11 19.24 -7.76 -4.21
N CYS A 12 20.53 -7.46 -4.06
CA CYS A 12 20.98 -6.47 -3.09
C CYS A 12 20.36 -5.10 -3.37
N VAL A 13 20.39 -4.62 -4.62
CA VAL A 13 19.79 -3.32 -4.96
C VAL A 13 18.31 -3.29 -4.62
N ILE A 14 17.53 -4.28 -5.05
CA ILE A 14 16.08 -4.33 -4.79
C ILE A 14 15.78 -4.42 -3.29
N LEU A 15 16.58 -5.16 -2.52
CA LEU A 15 16.41 -5.30 -1.06
C LEU A 15 16.52 -3.96 -0.33
N PHE A 16 17.43 -3.08 -0.76
CA PHE A 16 17.69 -1.79 -0.12
C PHE A 16 16.93 -0.62 -0.74
N LEU A 17 16.07 -0.85 -1.73
CA LEU A 17 15.20 0.20 -2.25
C LEU A 17 14.09 0.53 -1.25
N GLU A 18 13.86 1.82 -1.04
CA GLU A 18 12.68 2.29 -0.32
C GLU A 18 11.39 1.79 -0.99
N PRO A 19 10.33 1.46 -0.22
CA PRO A 19 9.17 0.78 -0.76
C PRO A 19 8.51 1.46 -1.96
N HIS A 20 8.30 2.77 -1.89
CA HIS A 20 7.72 3.55 -2.98
C HIS A 20 8.59 3.52 -4.25
N SER A 21 9.92 3.57 -4.07
CA SER A 21 10.89 3.50 -5.18
C SER A 21 10.91 2.10 -5.79
N ARG A 22 10.88 1.06 -4.95
CA ARG A 22 10.78 -0.34 -5.40
C ARG A 22 9.52 -0.57 -6.23
N PHE A 23 8.35 -0.10 -5.78
CA PHE A 23 7.11 -0.21 -6.56
C PHE A 23 7.22 0.45 -7.93
N LYS A 24 7.78 1.67 -7.99
CA LYS A 24 7.96 2.40 -9.25
C LYS A 24 8.89 1.65 -10.20
N VAL A 25 10.05 1.19 -9.72
CA VAL A 25 11.02 0.44 -10.52
C VAL A 25 10.42 -0.85 -11.08
N ILE A 26 9.73 -1.64 -10.25
CA ILE A 26 9.13 -2.91 -10.68
C ILE A 26 7.94 -2.68 -11.62
N ALA A 27 7.16 -1.61 -11.44
CA ALA A 27 6.09 -1.23 -12.36
C ALA A 27 6.63 -0.81 -13.73
N SER A 28 7.75 -0.06 -13.77
CA SER A 28 8.40 0.35 -15.02
C SER A 28 9.16 -0.78 -15.71
N MET A 29 9.65 -1.77 -14.97
CA MET A 29 10.46 -2.88 -15.50
C MET A 29 9.91 -4.23 -15.04
N SER A 30 8.94 -4.75 -15.78
CA SER A 30 8.30 -6.03 -15.47
C SER A 30 9.26 -7.22 -15.43
N SER A 31 10.39 -7.14 -16.15
CA SER A 31 11.46 -8.14 -16.12
C SER A 31 12.12 -8.29 -14.75
N LEU A 32 11.98 -7.33 -13.83
CA LEU A 32 12.52 -7.40 -12.47
C LEU A 32 11.58 -8.09 -11.48
N LYS A 33 10.33 -8.38 -11.86
CA LYS A 33 9.32 -8.98 -10.96
C LYS A 33 9.78 -10.30 -10.34
N PHE A 34 10.50 -11.15 -11.09
CA PHE A 34 10.97 -12.43 -10.55
C PHE A 34 11.97 -12.23 -9.40
N ALA A 35 12.91 -11.28 -9.55
CA ALA A 35 13.89 -10.97 -8.54
C ALA A 35 13.22 -10.32 -7.32
N ASP A 36 12.29 -9.40 -7.57
CA ASP A 36 11.47 -8.74 -6.56
C ASP A 36 10.66 -9.72 -5.69
N LEU A 37 10.03 -10.73 -6.30
CA LEU A 37 9.27 -11.75 -5.57
C LEU A 37 10.16 -12.65 -4.72
N ALA A 38 11.41 -12.88 -5.14
CA ALA A 38 12.36 -13.73 -4.41
C ALA A 38 13.00 -13.05 -3.19
N ILE A 39 12.77 -11.74 -2.99
CA ILE A 39 13.40 -10.95 -1.93
C ILE A 39 12.31 -10.49 -0.96
N PRO A 40 12.45 -10.72 0.36
CA PRO A 40 11.48 -10.21 1.32
C PRO A 40 11.38 -8.69 1.21
N PHE A 41 10.18 -8.18 1.50
CA PHE A 41 9.92 -6.76 1.43
C PHE A 41 9.69 -6.22 2.84
N HIS A 42 10.75 -5.65 3.41
CA HIS A 42 10.74 -5.14 4.76
C HIS A 42 10.13 -3.73 4.81
N ILE A 43 9.05 -3.62 5.57
CA ILE A 43 8.36 -2.36 5.86
C ILE A 43 8.52 -2.09 7.35
N HIS A 44 9.06 -0.93 7.70
CA HIS A 44 9.23 -0.57 9.10
C HIS A 44 7.89 -0.17 9.71
N ASN A 45 7.15 0.72 9.04
CA ASN A 45 5.84 1.18 9.49
C ASN A 45 4.82 1.03 8.37
N LEU A 46 3.70 0.37 8.66
CA LEU A 46 2.53 0.31 7.80
C LEU A 46 1.34 0.86 8.58
N ASP A 47 0.88 2.06 8.24
CA ASP A 47 -0.31 2.66 8.85
C ASP A 47 -1.48 2.56 7.88
N LEU A 48 -2.56 1.89 8.29
CA LEU A 48 -3.76 1.68 7.48
C LEU A 48 -4.91 2.54 8.04
N GLU A 49 -5.51 3.35 7.18
CA GLU A 49 -6.62 4.23 7.51
C GLU A 49 -7.76 4.10 6.48
N GLN A 50 -8.87 4.80 6.67
CA GLN A 50 -10.08 4.61 5.86
C GLN A 50 -9.93 5.05 4.39
N SER A 51 -9.20 6.14 4.13
CA SER A 51 -9.02 6.74 2.80
C SER A 51 -7.56 6.89 2.37
N LYS A 52 -6.63 6.42 3.20
CA LYS A 52 -5.20 6.51 2.98
C LYS A 52 -4.44 5.40 3.70
N PHE A 53 -3.18 5.22 3.33
CA PHE A 53 -2.25 4.39 4.07
C PHE A 53 -0.84 4.96 3.97
N LYS A 54 0.02 4.63 4.92
CA LYS A 54 1.43 5.02 4.92
C LYS A 54 2.33 3.80 4.91
N ILE A 55 3.37 3.85 4.09
CA ILE A 55 4.45 2.87 4.08
C ILE A 55 5.74 3.60 4.39
N ASN A 56 6.33 3.33 5.56
CA ASN A 56 7.43 4.10 6.13
C ASN A 56 7.07 5.60 6.17
N GLN A 57 7.74 6.42 5.35
CA GLN A 57 7.50 7.86 5.24
C GLN A 57 6.64 8.24 4.02
N ALA A 58 6.22 7.27 3.21
CA ALA A 58 5.43 7.51 2.01
C ALA A 58 3.93 7.44 2.34
N GLU A 59 3.22 8.56 2.24
CA GLU A 59 1.76 8.62 2.38
C GLU A 59 1.10 8.41 1.01
N PHE A 60 0.22 7.42 0.93
CA PHE A 60 -0.61 7.11 -0.22
C PHE A 60 -2.02 7.56 0.10
N LYS A 61 -2.51 8.56 -0.65
CA LYS A 61 -3.82 9.16 -0.42
C LYS A 61 -4.64 9.17 -1.69
N PHE A 62 -5.92 8.86 -1.54
CA PHE A 62 -6.91 9.03 -2.59
C PHE A 62 -7.84 10.18 -2.30
N ASP A 63 -8.00 11.03 -3.31
CA ASP A 63 -8.97 12.10 -3.31
C ASP A 63 -9.84 12.01 -4.56
N MET A 64 -11.14 12.27 -4.42
CA MET A 64 -12.02 12.44 -5.56
C MET A 64 -11.78 13.82 -6.19
N VAL A 65 -11.55 13.85 -7.49
CA VAL A 65 -11.34 15.09 -8.25
C VAL A 65 -12.24 15.14 -9.48
N LYS A 66 -12.66 16.35 -9.83
CA LYS A 66 -13.43 16.63 -11.05
C LYS A 66 -12.49 17.18 -12.10
N ILE A 67 -12.37 16.50 -13.23
CA ILE A 67 -11.59 16.97 -14.38
C ILE A 67 -12.58 17.42 -15.45
N PHE A 68 -12.57 18.71 -15.75
CA PHE A 68 -13.42 19.29 -16.79
C PHE A 68 -12.93 18.88 -18.18
N ASN A 69 -13.87 18.61 -19.07
CA ASN A 69 -13.60 18.44 -20.49
C ASN A 69 -13.09 19.75 -21.09
N LYS A 70 -12.50 19.68 -22.29
CA LYS A 70 -11.90 20.85 -22.97
C LYS A 70 -12.88 22.02 -23.15
N ASP A 71 -14.16 21.72 -23.30
CA ASP A 71 -15.24 22.68 -23.46
C ASP A 71 -15.72 23.31 -22.14
N LYS A 72 -15.23 22.81 -20.99
CA LYS A 72 -15.60 23.22 -19.62
C LYS A 72 -17.10 23.07 -19.30
N THR A 73 -17.87 22.34 -20.11
CA THR A 73 -19.31 22.16 -19.89
C THR A 73 -19.63 20.90 -19.09
N ARG A 74 -18.76 19.90 -19.15
CA ARG A 74 -18.89 18.61 -18.46
C ARG A 74 -17.62 18.30 -17.67
N TYR A 75 -17.75 17.50 -16.63
CA TYR A 75 -16.62 16.95 -15.91
C TYR A 75 -16.77 15.43 -15.79
N ASN A 76 -15.63 14.75 -15.70
CA ASN A 76 -15.56 13.37 -15.25
C ASN A 76 -14.96 13.34 -13.84
N GLU A 77 -15.45 12.42 -13.02
CA GLU A 77 -14.92 12.19 -11.68
C GLU A 77 -13.84 11.11 -11.73
N TYR A 78 -12.74 11.38 -11.02
CA TYR A 78 -11.63 10.45 -10.91
C TYR A 78 -11.19 10.36 -9.45
N PHE A 79 -10.74 9.18 -9.04
CA PHE A 79 -9.90 9.06 -7.86
C PHE A 79 -8.46 9.33 -8.25
N ARG A 80 -7.87 10.36 -7.63
CA ARG A 80 -6.48 10.73 -7.82
C ARG A 80 -5.65 10.07 -6.72
N LEU A 81 -4.74 9.19 -7.12
CA LEU A 81 -3.69 8.68 -6.24
C LEU A 81 -2.57 9.71 -6.14
N THR A 82 -2.29 10.11 -4.90
CA THR A 82 -1.11 10.93 -4.55
C THR A 82 -0.17 10.12 -3.66
N ILE A 83 1.13 10.23 -3.92
CA ILE A 83 2.18 9.69 -3.06
C ILE A 83 3.04 10.87 -2.64
N ASN A 84 3.06 11.19 -1.34
CA ASN A 84 3.71 12.39 -0.82
C ASN A 84 3.31 13.65 -1.61
N ASP A 85 1.99 13.84 -1.78
CA ASP A 85 1.38 14.95 -2.53
C ASP A 85 1.68 15.02 -4.04
N ILE A 86 2.49 14.11 -4.58
CA ILE A 86 2.76 14.02 -6.01
C ILE A 86 1.69 13.12 -6.65
N THR A 87 1.02 13.64 -7.69
CA THR A 87 0.02 12.87 -8.45
C THR A 87 0.69 11.77 -9.26
N HIS A 88 0.22 10.54 -9.09
CA HIS A 88 0.78 9.36 -9.76
C HIS A 88 -0.19 8.74 -10.76
N GLU A 89 -1.46 8.60 -10.40
CA GLU A 89 -2.43 7.85 -11.20
C GLU A 89 -3.84 8.44 -10.99
N TYR A 90 -4.65 8.41 -12.06
CA TYR A 90 -6.07 8.69 -12.01
C TYR A 90 -6.83 7.41 -12.29
N LEU A 91 -7.72 7.01 -11.38
CA LEU A 91 -8.64 5.91 -11.55
C LEU A 91 -10.03 6.48 -11.82
N ASN A 92 -10.77 5.89 -12.75
CA ASN A 92 -12.13 6.34 -13.05
C ASN A 92 -13.03 6.18 -11.81
N ALA A 93 -13.77 7.21 -11.42
CA ALA A 93 -14.61 7.20 -10.23
C ALA A 93 -16.01 6.59 -10.46
N GLN A 94 -16.16 5.71 -11.45
CA GLN A 94 -17.39 4.92 -11.64
C GLN A 94 -17.68 4.00 -10.44
N GLU A 95 -16.69 3.77 -9.58
CA GLU A 95 -16.73 2.90 -8.41
C GLU A 95 -16.52 3.67 -7.10
N SER A 96 -16.55 3.00 -5.95
CA SER A 96 -16.28 3.64 -4.65
C SER A 96 -14.79 3.82 -4.40
N ILE A 97 -14.41 4.77 -3.53
CA ILE A 97 -13.03 4.94 -3.06
C ILE A 97 -12.48 3.65 -2.44
N GLU A 98 -13.34 2.86 -1.81
CA GLU A 98 -12.99 1.56 -1.23
C GLU A 98 -12.52 0.57 -2.29
N LYS A 99 -13.15 0.54 -3.47
CA LYS A 99 -12.72 -0.33 -4.58
C LYS A 99 -11.39 0.13 -5.17
N ALA A 100 -11.16 1.44 -5.28
CA ALA A 100 -9.87 1.99 -5.70
C ALA A 100 -8.74 1.63 -4.71
N MET A 101 -9.02 1.77 -3.42
CA MET A 101 -8.12 1.36 -2.33
C MET A 101 -7.86 -0.15 -2.36
N TRP A 102 -8.89 -0.96 -2.54
CA TRP A 102 -8.77 -2.42 -2.67
C TRP A 102 -7.89 -2.82 -3.86
N TYR A 103 -8.08 -2.17 -5.02
CA TYR A 103 -7.26 -2.42 -6.21
C TYR A 103 -5.78 -2.15 -5.94
N LEU A 104 -5.46 -1.03 -5.28
CA LEU A 104 -4.08 -0.76 -4.90
C LEU A 104 -3.56 -1.71 -3.82
N ALA A 105 -4.36 -2.04 -2.82
CA ALA A 105 -3.98 -3.00 -1.80
C ALA A 105 -3.56 -4.33 -2.43
N LYS A 106 -4.31 -4.82 -3.43
CA LYS A 106 -3.95 -6.02 -4.21
C LYS A 106 -2.69 -5.87 -5.05
N LYS A 107 -2.44 -4.67 -5.60
CA LYS A 107 -1.26 -4.38 -6.44
C LYS A 107 0.01 -4.23 -5.61
N LEU A 108 -0.11 -3.66 -4.42
CA LEU A 108 0.99 -3.28 -3.55
C LEU A 108 1.31 -4.37 -2.55
N PHE A 109 0.31 -4.86 -1.81
CA PHE A 109 0.55 -5.83 -0.76
C PHE A 109 0.75 -7.23 -1.32
N ARG A 110 1.81 -7.88 -0.85
CA ARG A 110 2.25 -9.20 -1.33
C ARG A 110 2.62 -10.10 -0.16
N ASP A 111 2.65 -11.40 -0.40
CA ASP A 111 2.95 -12.39 0.62
C ASP A 111 4.38 -12.29 1.19
N ASN A 112 5.35 -11.81 0.41
CA ASN A 112 6.73 -11.66 0.88
C ASN A 112 6.95 -10.39 1.73
N MET A 113 5.89 -9.67 2.12
CA MET A 113 5.99 -8.50 2.99
C MET A 113 6.17 -8.89 4.46
N ILE A 114 7.15 -8.23 5.07
CA ILE A 114 7.45 -8.35 6.49
C ILE A 114 7.34 -6.94 7.08
N VAL A 115 6.38 -6.77 7.97
CA VAL A 115 6.07 -5.50 8.62
C VAL A 115 6.62 -5.51 10.04
N THR A 116 7.38 -4.49 10.43
CA THR A 116 7.79 -4.35 11.84
C THR A 116 6.62 -3.83 12.65
N ASN A 117 6.07 -2.69 12.27
CA ASN A 117 4.98 -2.00 12.96
C ASN A 117 3.76 -1.88 12.04
N LEU A 118 2.66 -2.55 12.39
CA LEU A 118 1.38 -2.44 11.71
C LEU A 118 0.43 -1.60 12.56
N SER A 119 -0.01 -0.45 12.07
CA SER A 119 -1.06 0.36 12.70
C SER A 119 -2.36 0.28 11.92
N LEU A 120 -3.47 0.09 12.62
CA LEU A 120 -4.80 0.29 12.09
C LEU A 120 -5.46 1.45 12.82
N ARG A 121 -6.03 2.40 12.07
CA ARG A 121 -6.82 3.51 12.59
C ARG A 121 -8.12 3.63 11.79
N SER A 122 -9.22 3.93 12.47
CA SER A 122 -10.51 4.19 11.84
C SER A 122 -11.23 5.28 12.61
N GLU A 123 -11.93 6.16 11.92
CA GLU A 123 -12.86 7.10 12.56
C GLU A 123 -14.13 6.33 12.92
N GLY A 124 -14.47 6.26 14.21
CA GLY A 124 -15.54 5.39 14.73
C GLY A 124 -15.17 3.91 14.73
N GLU A 125 -15.95 3.06 15.41
CA GLU A 125 -15.74 1.60 15.45
C GLU A 125 -16.06 0.91 14.12
N VAL A 126 -15.30 1.25 13.06
CA VAL A 126 -15.57 0.82 11.69
C VAL A 126 -14.42 -0.07 11.18
N ARG A 127 -14.78 -1.08 10.40
CA ARG A 127 -13.80 -1.93 9.70
C ARG A 127 -13.26 -1.20 8.47
N LEU A 128 -11.98 -1.39 8.18
CA LEU A 128 -11.40 -0.98 6.90
C LEU A 128 -11.89 -1.93 5.81
N THR A 129 -13.01 -1.59 5.17
CA THR A 129 -13.73 -2.38 4.16
C THR A 129 -12.93 -2.62 2.88
N TRP A 130 -12.00 -1.71 2.57
CA TRP A 130 -11.16 -1.77 1.38
C TRP A 130 -10.02 -2.79 1.47
N LEU A 131 -9.70 -3.31 2.66
CA LEU A 131 -8.63 -4.31 2.80
C LEU A 131 -9.08 -5.66 2.23
N PRO A 132 -8.25 -6.31 1.39
CA PRO A 132 -8.55 -7.66 0.92
C PRO A 132 -8.67 -8.63 2.09
N LEU A 133 -9.75 -9.44 2.12
CA LEU A 133 -10.02 -10.38 3.21
C LEU A 133 -8.95 -11.47 3.34
N ASP A 134 -8.30 -11.80 2.23
CA ASP A 134 -7.21 -12.77 2.13
C ASP A 134 -5.83 -12.16 2.43
N LEU A 135 -5.74 -10.85 2.66
CA LEU A 135 -4.48 -10.21 2.99
C LEU A 135 -3.99 -10.67 4.36
N LYS A 136 -2.79 -11.24 4.39
CA LYS A 136 -2.10 -11.66 5.60
C LYS A 136 -0.67 -11.16 5.58
N LEU A 137 -0.29 -10.41 6.60
CA LEU A 137 1.01 -9.78 6.76
C LEU A 137 1.76 -10.43 7.91
N LYS A 138 3.05 -10.67 7.73
CA LYS A 138 3.92 -11.02 8.85
C LYS A 138 4.26 -9.74 9.60
N ALA A 139 3.67 -9.54 10.78
CA ALA A 139 3.85 -8.33 11.59
C ALA A 139 4.46 -8.65 12.96
N HIS A 140 5.41 -7.83 13.42
CA HIS A 140 6.02 -8.01 14.75
C HIS A 140 5.23 -7.28 15.84
N GLN A 141 4.78 -6.06 15.56
CA GLN A 141 4.01 -5.22 16.47
C GLN A 141 2.70 -4.77 15.80
N LEU A 142 1.63 -4.77 16.57
CA LEU A 142 0.29 -4.39 16.13
C LEU A 142 -0.24 -3.25 17.00
N PHE A 143 -0.46 -2.10 16.39
CA PHE A 143 -0.99 -0.90 17.04
C PHE A 143 -2.44 -0.69 16.58
N VAL A 144 -3.39 -0.81 17.51
CA VAL A 144 -4.81 -0.63 17.20
C VAL A 144 -5.27 0.68 17.79
N GLY A 145 -5.52 1.65 16.89
CA GLY A 145 -6.01 2.97 17.24
C GLY A 145 -7.43 2.95 17.80
N GLN A 146 -7.84 4.00 18.51
CA GLN A 146 -9.26 4.22 18.84
C GLN A 146 -10.14 4.12 17.59
N GLY A 147 -11.25 3.37 17.69
CA GLY A 147 -12.16 3.09 16.57
C GLY A 147 -11.74 1.93 15.65
N ALA A 148 -10.48 1.49 15.68
CA ALA A 148 -10.06 0.36 14.86
C ALA A 148 -10.51 -0.99 15.45
N SER A 149 -10.98 -1.89 14.58
CA SER A 149 -11.40 -3.24 15.00
C SER A 149 -10.20 -4.13 15.34
N LEU A 150 -10.03 -4.46 16.62
CA LEU A 150 -8.99 -5.40 17.07
C LEU A 150 -9.10 -6.78 16.38
N ASN A 151 -10.33 -7.25 16.13
CA ASN A 151 -10.54 -8.52 15.44
C ASN A 151 -10.07 -8.47 13.99
N GLN A 152 -10.33 -7.38 13.28
CA GLN A 152 -9.80 -7.18 11.93
C GLN A 152 -8.27 -7.09 11.95
N ALA A 153 -7.72 -6.36 12.92
CA ALA A 153 -6.27 -6.20 13.09
C ALA A 153 -5.56 -7.55 13.28
N LYS A 154 -6.11 -8.42 14.15
CA LYS A 154 -5.61 -9.81 14.33
C LYS A 154 -5.77 -10.67 13.08
N GLN A 155 -6.87 -10.50 12.35
CA GLN A 155 -7.08 -11.22 11.09
C GLN A 155 -6.10 -10.81 10.00
N LEU A 156 -5.50 -9.62 10.04
CA LEU A 156 -4.51 -9.19 9.06
C LEU A 156 -3.12 -9.78 9.30
N THR A 157 -2.85 -10.35 10.48
CA THR A 157 -1.53 -10.88 10.83
C THR A 157 -1.43 -12.39 10.64
N ARG A 158 -0.25 -12.88 10.25
CA ARG A 158 0.07 -14.32 10.16
C ARG A 158 1.45 -14.65 10.72
N ASP A 159 1.71 -15.94 10.89
CA ASP A 159 2.99 -16.58 11.24
C ASP A 159 3.54 -16.28 12.65
N CYS A 160 3.11 -15.19 13.28
CA CYS A 160 3.51 -14.77 14.61
C CYS A 160 2.34 -14.08 15.32
N ASP A 161 2.21 -14.27 16.63
CA ASP A 161 1.34 -13.41 17.45
C ASP A 161 2.05 -12.07 17.67
N PRO A 162 1.55 -10.97 17.08
CA PRO A 162 2.19 -9.67 17.24
C PRO A 162 2.03 -9.18 18.68
N THR A 163 2.99 -8.38 19.15
CA THR A 163 2.79 -7.62 20.39
C THR A 163 1.72 -6.56 20.14
N ILE A 164 0.59 -6.65 20.85
CA ILE A 164 -0.57 -5.77 20.66
C ILE A 164 -0.49 -4.56 21.59
N GLN A 165 -0.59 -3.36 21.04
CA GLN A 165 -0.70 -2.11 21.76
C GLN A 165 -1.96 -1.36 21.34
N ARG A 166 -2.74 -0.87 22.30
CA ARG A 166 -3.84 0.06 22.03
C ARG A 166 -3.29 1.48 22.10
N VAL A 167 -3.57 2.29 21.07
CA VAL A 167 -3.04 3.65 20.93
C VAL A 167 -4.18 4.64 20.68
#